data_AF-A0A3L7N7T6-F1
#
_entry.id   AF-A0A3L7N7T6-F1
#
_cell.length_a   1.000
_cell.length_b   1.000
_cell.length_c   1.000
_cell.angle_alpha   90.00
_cell.angle_beta   90.00
_cell.angle_gamma   90.00
#
_symmetry.space_group_name_H-M   'P 1'
#
loop_
_entity.id
_entity.type
_entity.pdbx_description
1 polymer ?
#
loop_
_entity_poly.entity_id
_entity_poly.type
_entity_poly.pdbx_seq_one_letter_code
_entity_poly.pdbx_strand_id
1 'polypeptide(L)'
;MNCHGPQSARTAVALTRGCLLLLVVAAVASSGAACPQALRGYQVGVMPLPRALPPQPTLEQVISTVHDNTRRVRSYMAPQAVLAVPGVPRLSAQVACEPPRRFRLRAQTAITGSELDIGSNDELFWLWIRRHEPPVTLFCRHDNYAQSAARKLIPLRAEWMPELLGLVSFRPEDRHDGPYQLPDGRLEIRTRTTSPDGEMAKSTIVDGTTGLVLEQHLFTAAGDRLASVRTSRHRVDPPSGAALPRLVEVSWPTSGIEFQLELSSITTNMPPSDPGQLWQMPAYEGYQPIDLADPAVVITAPGETPGQQPTQPPAALPFNPPNSPASLFPAASPAAATPQVPPLPPPGAR
;
A
#
# COMPACT_ATOMS: atom_id res chain seq x y z
N MET A 1 -100.03 51.58 6.16
CA MET A 1 -99.07 51.26 5.08
C MET A 1 -97.77 51.97 5.40
N ASN A 2 -96.65 51.24 5.22
CA ASN A 2 -95.25 51.57 5.54
C ASN A 2 -94.91 51.62 7.04
N CYS A 3 -93.77 51.12 7.53
CA CYS A 3 -92.70 50.27 6.99
C CYS A 3 -91.87 49.77 8.19
N HIS A 4 -91.30 48.58 8.03
CA HIS A 4 -90.05 48.03 8.60
C HIS A 4 -89.52 48.43 10.00
N GLY A 5 -89.17 47.40 10.77
CA GLY A 5 -88.12 47.44 11.78
C GLY A 5 -87.89 46.06 12.46
N PRO A 6 -86.66 45.69 12.86
CA PRO A 6 -86.12 44.33 12.71
C PRO A 6 -85.74 43.61 14.02
N GLN A 7 -85.56 42.28 13.98
CA GLN A 7 -84.77 41.51 14.95
C GLN A 7 -83.90 40.49 14.18
N SER A 8 -82.58 40.68 14.15
CA SER A 8 -81.55 40.24 15.13
C SER A 8 -81.09 38.80 14.85
N ALA A 9 -80.04 38.62 14.04
CA ALA A 9 -78.63 38.54 14.47
C ALA A 9 -78.28 37.26 15.25
N ARG A 10 -78.02 36.15 14.53
CA ARG A 10 -77.27 34.98 15.05
C ARG A 10 -76.52 34.24 13.94
N THR A 11 -75.55 34.89 13.29
CA THR A 11 -74.67 34.18 12.33
C THR A 11 -73.30 34.84 12.16
N ALA A 12 -72.73 35.42 13.22
CA ALA A 12 -71.46 36.15 13.14
C ALA A 12 -70.31 35.60 14.01
N VAL A 13 -70.42 34.38 14.57
CA VAL A 13 -69.38 33.84 15.48
C VAL A 13 -68.68 32.58 14.94
N ALA A 14 -69.21 31.94 13.89
CA ALA A 14 -68.63 30.71 13.35
C ALA A 14 -67.47 30.96 12.36
N LEU A 15 -67.48 32.07 11.61
CA LEU A 15 -66.43 32.37 10.62
C LEU A 15 -65.09 32.78 11.26
N THR A 16 -65.11 33.34 12.47
CA THR A 16 -63.91 33.89 13.12
C THR A 16 -63.01 32.82 13.71
N ARG A 17 -63.57 31.69 14.17
CA ARG A 17 -62.80 30.56 14.72
C ARG A 17 -62.14 29.71 13.63
N GLY A 18 -62.79 29.56 12.47
CA GLY A 18 -62.21 28.85 11.31
C GLY A 18 -61.00 29.59 10.72
N CYS A 19 -61.10 30.92 10.56
CA CYS A 19 -59.98 31.73 10.10
C CYS A 19 -58.83 31.77 11.11
N LEU A 20 -59.11 31.81 12.42
CA LEU A 20 -58.06 31.78 13.44
C LEU A 20 -57.33 30.42 13.45
N LEU A 21 -58.06 29.31 13.30
CA LEU A 21 -57.46 27.98 13.23
C LEU A 21 -56.58 27.81 11.97
N LEU A 22 -57.04 28.31 10.82
CA LEU A 22 -56.26 28.32 9.58
C LEU A 22 -55.00 29.18 9.68
N LEU A 23 -55.08 30.33 10.35
CA LEU A 23 -53.92 31.19 10.60
C LEU A 23 -52.91 30.53 11.57
N VAL A 24 -53.38 29.83 12.60
CA VAL A 24 -52.50 29.08 13.52
C VAL A 24 -51.85 27.88 12.83
N VAL A 25 -52.60 27.13 12.00
CA VAL A 25 -52.04 26.02 11.21
C VAL A 25 -51.02 26.54 10.19
N ALA A 26 -51.29 27.66 9.52
CA ALA A 26 -50.34 28.29 8.60
C ALA A 26 -49.08 28.80 9.34
N ALA A 27 -49.23 29.37 10.54
CA ALA A 27 -48.10 29.81 11.36
C ALA A 27 -47.25 28.63 11.87
N VAL A 28 -47.87 27.52 12.27
CA VAL A 28 -47.14 26.32 12.72
C VAL A 28 -46.47 25.59 11.54
N ALA A 29 -47.12 25.53 10.37
CA ALA A 29 -46.54 24.95 9.16
C ALA A 29 -45.37 25.79 8.59
N SER A 30 -45.35 27.09 8.85
CA SER A 30 -44.24 28.00 8.48
C SER A 30 -43.16 28.14 9.58
N SER A 31 -43.39 27.56 10.76
CA SER A 31 -42.42 27.48 11.86
C SER A 31 -41.56 26.21 11.82
N GLY A 32 -41.65 25.43 10.73
CA GLY A 32 -40.65 24.40 10.46
C GLY A 32 -39.29 25.08 10.39
N ALA A 33 -38.44 24.83 11.38
CA ALA A 33 -37.10 25.37 11.48
C ALA A 33 -36.33 25.11 10.18
N ALA A 34 -36.34 26.11 9.28
CA ALA A 34 -35.40 26.22 8.19
C ALA A 34 -34.06 26.63 8.79
N CYS A 35 -33.44 25.71 9.55
CA CYS A 35 -32.02 25.78 9.77
C CYS A 35 -31.39 25.75 8.37
N PRO A 36 -30.64 26.79 7.96
CA PRO A 36 -30.02 26.82 6.66
C PRO A 36 -29.17 25.57 6.50
N GLN A 37 -29.08 25.08 5.27
CA GLN A 37 -28.40 23.87 4.82
C GLN A 37 -26.90 23.75 5.19
N ALA A 38 -26.37 24.58 6.10
CA ALA A 38 -25.02 24.55 6.62
C ALA A 38 -24.68 23.28 7.42
N LEU A 39 -25.66 22.51 7.90
CA LEU A 39 -25.43 21.20 8.55
C LEU A 39 -25.63 20.00 7.61
N ARG A 40 -26.10 20.20 6.37
CA ARG A 40 -26.18 19.13 5.36
C ARG A 40 -24.85 18.84 4.65
N GLY A 41 -23.81 19.60 4.95
CA GLY A 41 -22.43 19.31 4.52
C GLY A 41 -21.75 18.21 5.35
N TYR A 42 -22.32 17.82 6.50
CA TYR A 42 -21.83 16.69 7.29
C TYR A 42 -22.34 15.36 6.69
N GLN A 43 -21.91 15.06 5.47
CA GLN A 43 -21.94 13.67 5.03
C GLN A 43 -20.92 12.92 5.88
N VAL A 44 -21.41 12.12 6.82
CA VAL A 44 -20.63 11.11 7.54
C VAL A 44 -19.92 10.25 6.48
N GLY A 45 -18.63 10.51 6.24
CA GLY A 45 -17.83 9.84 5.22
C GLY A 45 -17.14 10.72 4.17
N VAL A 46 -17.36 12.04 4.16
CA VAL A 46 -16.69 12.99 3.22
C VAL A 46 -16.14 14.22 3.95
N MET A 47 -15.58 14.04 5.16
CA MET A 47 -14.76 15.11 5.72
C MET A 47 -13.56 15.35 4.79
N PRO A 48 -13.29 16.61 4.37
CA PRO A 48 -12.08 16.89 3.61
C PRO A 48 -10.87 16.46 4.47
N LEU A 49 -9.93 15.76 3.84
CA LEU A 49 -8.73 15.32 4.53
C LEU A 49 -7.98 16.53 5.08
N PRO A 50 -7.57 16.52 6.36
CA PRO A 50 -6.94 17.67 6.96
C PRO A 50 -5.61 17.96 6.26
N ARG A 51 -5.33 19.25 6.03
CA ARG A 51 -3.97 19.68 5.69
C ARG A 51 -3.08 19.40 6.89
N ALA A 52 -2.02 18.63 6.68
CA ALA A 52 -1.07 18.25 7.72
C ALA A 52 0.33 18.86 7.47
N LEU A 53 0.67 19.13 6.21
CA LEU A 53 1.98 19.67 5.85
C LEU A 53 1.93 21.19 5.60
N PRO A 54 3.00 21.94 5.98
CA PRO A 54 3.20 23.31 5.53
C PRO A 54 3.54 23.37 4.02
N PRO A 55 3.51 24.54 3.37
CA PRO A 55 3.74 24.68 1.92
C PRO A 55 5.12 24.21 1.42
N GLN A 56 6.14 24.20 2.27
CA GLN A 56 7.50 23.73 1.96
C GLN A 56 7.99 22.89 3.14
N PRO A 57 7.53 21.64 3.26
CA PRO A 57 7.87 20.82 4.41
C PRO A 57 9.31 20.32 4.34
N THR A 58 9.98 20.23 5.48
CA THR A 58 11.28 19.54 5.59
C THR A 58 11.09 18.03 5.54
N LEU A 59 12.17 17.27 5.34
CA LEU A 59 12.12 15.80 5.32
C LEU A 59 11.56 15.26 6.64
N GLU A 60 12.01 15.80 7.76
CA GLU A 60 11.58 15.41 9.10
C GLU A 60 10.09 15.68 9.30
N GLN A 61 9.57 16.80 8.79
CA GLN A 61 8.15 17.12 8.87
C GLN A 61 7.30 16.12 8.06
N VAL A 62 7.75 15.74 6.86
CA VAL A 62 7.05 14.74 6.05
C VAL A 62 7.08 13.37 6.74
N ILE A 63 8.25 12.93 7.19
CA ILE A 63 8.42 11.64 7.90
C ILE A 63 7.56 11.62 9.17
N SER A 64 7.61 12.68 9.99
CA SER A 64 6.80 12.78 11.21
C SER A 64 5.31 12.71 10.88
N THR A 65 4.85 13.42 9.85
CA THR A 65 3.43 13.40 9.45
C THR A 65 2.98 12.01 9.03
N VAL A 66 3.78 11.31 8.23
CA VAL A 66 3.49 9.92 7.81
C VAL A 66 3.46 9.01 9.04
N HIS A 67 4.47 9.10 9.90
CA HIS A 67 4.55 8.31 11.14
C HIS A 67 3.38 8.59 12.08
N ASP A 68 2.95 9.85 12.23
CA ASP A 68 1.84 10.22 13.10
C ASP A 68 0.52 9.61 12.62
N ASN A 69 0.31 9.53 11.30
CA ASN A 69 -0.82 8.80 10.73
C ASN A 69 -0.71 7.28 11.00
N THR A 70 0.46 6.68 10.74
CA THR A 70 0.70 5.24 10.94
C THR A 70 0.55 4.82 12.40
N ARG A 71 1.13 5.57 13.35
CA ARG A 71 1.14 5.24 14.79
C ARG A 71 -0.24 5.27 15.45
N ARG A 72 -1.23 5.93 14.82
CA ARG A 72 -2.63 5.89 15.27
C ARG A 72 -3.28 4.51 15.08
N VAL A 73 -2.67 3.64 14.27
CA VAL A 73 -3.18 2.31 13.96
C VAL A 73 -2.28 1.23 14.58
N ARG A 74 -2.74 0.61 15.67
CA ARG A 74 -2.08 -0.52 16.34
C ARG A 74 -2.59 -1.87 15.81
N SER A 75 -3.90 -1.93 15.54
CA SER A 75 -4.52 -3.05 14.84
C SER A 75 -5.40 -2.52 13.72
N TYR A 76 -5.48 -3.27 12.62
CA TYR A 76 -6.24 -2.97 11.43
C TYR A 76 -7.00 -4.21 11.01
N MET A 77 -8.31 -4.08 10.80
CA MET A 77 -9.15 -5.13 10.25
C MET A 77 -10.03 -4.56 9.14
N ALA A 78 -10.03 -5.19 7.98
CA ALA A 78 -11.03 -5.00 6.94
C ALA A 78 -11.78 -6.33 6.76
N PRO A 79 -12.90 -6.54 7.48
CA PRO A 79 -13.65 -7.79 7.42
C PRO A 79 -14.40 -7.96 6.09
N GLN A 80 -14.51 -6.89 5.30
CA GLN A 80 -15.10 -6.88 3.98
C GLN A 80 -14.20 -6.11 3.02
N ALA A 81 -13.62 -6.84 2.08
CA ALA A 81 -12.83 -6.31 0.99
C ALA A 81 -13.15 -7.06 -0.31
N VAL A 82 -12.73 -6.50 -1.44
CA VAL A 82 -12.78 -7.17 -2.73
C VAL A 82 -11.38 -7.23 -3.31
N LEU A 83 -10.92 -8.45 -3.61
CA LEU A 83 -9.66 -8.67 -4.31
C LEU A 83 -9.96 -8.92 -5.79
N ALA A 84 -9.40 -8.09 -6.65
CA ALA A 84 -9.48 -8.21 -8.10
C ALA A 84 -8.09 -8.50 -8.66
N VAL A 85 -7.96 -9.62 -9.36
CA VAL A 85 -6.73 -10.03 -10.07
C VAL A 85 -7.08 -10.11 -11.55
N PRO A 86 -6.26 -9.58 -12.47
CA PRO A 86 -6.52 -9.68 -13.90
C PRO A 86 -6.77 -11.14 -14.32
N GLY A 87 -7.84 -11.37 -15.10
CA GLY A 87 -8.21 -12.70 -15.58
C GLY A 87 -8.91 -13.63 -14.56
N VAL A 88 -9.05 -13.21 -13.30
CA VAL A 88 -9.74 -13.98 -12.25
C VAL A 88 -11.04 -13.28 -11.85
N PRO A 89 -12.14 -14.00 -11.55
CA PRO A 89 -13.33 -13.40 -10.97
C PRO A 89 -13.01 -12.65 -9.66
N ARG A 90 -13.75 -11.56 -9.39
CA ARG A 90 -13.59 -10.80 -8.15
C ARG A 90 -13.82 -11.71 -6.93
N LEU A 91 -12.88 -11.69 -5.99
CA LEU A 91 -12.92 -12.49 -4.79
C LEU A 91 -13.38 -11.64 -3.60
N SER A 92 -14.23 -12.21 -2.76
CA SER A 92 -14.51 -11.63 -1.44
C SER A 92 -13.29 -11.84 -0.56
N ALA A 93 -12.83 -10.79 0.11
CA ALA A 93 -11.60 -10.84 0.87
C ALA A 93 -11.75 -10.26 2.28
N GLN A 94 -10.84 -10.68 3.15
CA GLN A 94 -10.67 -10.19 4.51
C GLN A 94 -9.21 -9.85 4.73
N VAL A 95 -8.95 -8.71 5.36
CA VAL A 95 -7.59 -8.24 5.66
C VAL A 95 -7.44 -7.99 7.14
N ALA A 96 -6.33 -8.44 7.71
CA ALA A 96 -5.92 -8.19 9.06
C ALA A 96 -4.48 -7.70 9.06
N CYS A 97 -4.16 -6.72 9.90
CA CYS A 97 -2.79 -6.26 10.07
C CYS A 97 -2.53 -5.78 11.50
N GLU A 98 -1.41 -6.22 12.06
CA GLU A 98 -0.81 -5.71 13.30
C GLU A 98 0.68 -5.47 13.01
N PRO A 99 1.09 -4.20 12.75
CA PRO A 99 2.50 -3.89 12.53
C PRO A 99 3.37 -4.38 13.71
N PRO A 100 4.63 -4.82 13.46
CA PRO A 100 5.38 -4.61 12.22
C PRO A 100 5.27 -5.76 11.19
N ARG A 101 4.87 -6.98 11.59
CA ARG A 101 4.98 -8.16 10.72
C ARG A 101 3.71 -8.99 10.58
N ARG A 102 2.72 -8.80 11.45
CA ARG A 102 1.50 -9.60 11.42
C ARG A 102 0.58 -9.05 10.34
N PHE A 103 0.29 -9.88 9.36
CA PHE A 103 -0.57 -9.55 8.24
C PHE A 103 -1.31 -10.80 7.81
N ARG A 104 -2.57 -10.65 7.39
CA ARG A 104 -3.31 -11.74 6.78
C ARG A 104 -4.29 -11.21 5.74
N LEU A 105 -4.23 -11.77 4.54
CA LEU A 105 -5.18 -11.56 3.46
C LEU A 105 -5.77 -12.93 3.10
N ARG A 106 -7.07 -13.09 3.33
CA ARG A 106 -7.82 -14.26 2.89
C ARG A 106 -8.78 -13.86 1.78
N ALA A 107 -8.84 -14.63 0.71
CA ALA A 107 -9.79 -14.42 -0.36
C ALA A 107 -10.52 -15.71 -0.72
N GLN A 108 -11.79 -15.56 -1.08
CA GLN A 108 -12.71 -16.66 -1.33
C GLN A 108 -13.74 -16.29 -2.40
N THR A 109 -14.31 -17.31 -3.06
CA THR A 109 -15.54 -17.16 -3.84
C THR A 109 -16.73 -17.73 -3.06
N ALA A 110 -17.94 -17.30 -3.43
CA ALA A 110 -19.16 -17.87 -2.87
C ALA A 110 -19.42 -19.33 -3.30
N ILE A 111 -18.79 -19.78 -4.38
CA ILE A 111 -19.08 -21.08 -5.01
C ILE A 111 -18.05 -22.13 -4.58
N THR A 112 -16.76 -21.80 -4.72
CA THR A 112 -15.66 -22.72 -4.45
C THR A 112 -15.13 -22.61 -3.02
N GLY A 113 -15.39 -21.51 -2.32
CA GLY A 113 -14.85 -21.25 -0.98
C GLY A 113 -13.48 -20.57 -1.03
N SER A 114 -12.61 -20.87 -0.07
CA SER A 114 -11.27 -20.26 0.03
C SER A 114 -10.45 -20.51 -1.25
N GLU A 115 -9.81 -19.47 -1.75
CA GLU A 115 -8.95 -19.51 -2.95
C GLU A 115 -7.51 -19.03 -2.66
N LEU A 116 -7.34 -18.13 -1.68
CA LEU A 116 -6.06 -17.53 -1.31
C LEU A 116 -5.99 -17.30 0.20
N ASP A 117 -4.84 -17.60 0.81
CA ASP A 117 -4.47 -17.16 2.16
C ASP A 117 -2.99 -16.77 2.14
N ILE A 118 -2.74 -15.47 2.22
CA ILE A 118 -1.41 -14.88 2.43
C ILE A 118 -1.37 -14.44 3.87
N GLY A 119 -0.34 -14.83 4.61
CA GLY A 119 -0.19 -14.31 5.95
C GLY A 119 1.22 -14.32 6.47
N SER A 120 1.40 -13.66 7.59
CA SER A 120 2.65 -13.50 8.28
C SER A 120 2.39 -13.29 9.76
N ASN A 121 3.31 -13.81 10.58
CA ASN A 121 3.35 -13.58 12.01
C ASN A 121 4.77 -13.15 12.42
N ASP A 122 5.12 -13.32 13.69
CA ASP A 122 6.42 -12.89 14.20
C ASP A 122 7.58 -13.81 13.75
N GLU A 123 7.29 -15.03 13.32
CA GLU A 123 8.29 -16.05 12.99
C GLU A 123 8.42 -16.32 11.49
N LEU A 124 7.30 -16.41 10.78
CA LEU A 124 7.24 -16.84 9.38
C LEU A 124 6.15 -16.11 8.59
N PHE A 125 6.23 -16.21 7.27
CA PHE A 125 5.11 -15.92 6.38
C PHE A 125 4.72 -17.17 5.59
N TRP A 126 3.48 -17.19 5.11
CA TRP A 126 2.92 -18.26 4.29
C TRP A 126 2.14 -17.71 3.10
N LEU A 127 2.05 -18.54 2.09
CA LEU A 127 1.24 -18.36 0.89
C LEU A 127 0.55 -19.69 0.58
N TRP A 128 -0.77 -19.66 0.57
CA TRP A 128 -1.59 -20.75 0.08
C TRP A 128 -2.47 -20.25 -1.06
N ILE A 129 -2.47 -21.00 -2.17
CA ILE A 129 -3.32 -20.73 -3.33
C ILE A 129 -3.97 -22.06 -3.72
N ARG A 130 -5.30 -22.11 -3.74
CA ARG A 130 -6.05 -23.35 -4.01
C ARG A 130 -5.67 -24.01 -5.34
N ARG A 131 -5.45 -23.20 -6.38
CA ARG A 131 -5.20 -23.66 -7.75
C ARG A 131 -3.72 -23.64 -8.13
N HIS A 132 -2.82 -23.62 -7.14
CA HIS A 132 -1.40 -23.77 -7.42
C HIS A 132 -1.11 -25.20 -7.87
N GLU A 133 -0.27 -25.36 -8.88
CA GLU A 133 0.25 -26.66 -9.31
C GLU A 133 1.77 -26.70 -9.05
N PRO A 134 2.25 -27.59 -8.17
CA PRO A 134 1.51 -28.58 -7.36
C PRO A 134 0.70 -27.94 -6.21
N PRO A 135 -0.34 -28.61 -5.66
CA PRO A 135 -1.11 -28.08 -4.53
C PRO A 135 -0.26 -28.03 -3.25
N VAL A 136 0.20 -26.85 -2.88
CA VAL A 136 1.16 -26.64 -1.79
C VAL A 136 0.79 -25.44 -0.93
N THR A 137 1.14 -25.50 0.35
CA THR A 137 1.22 -24.33 1.22
C THR A 137 2.70 -23.95 1.29
N LEU A 138 3.07 -22.78 0.82
CA LEU A 138 4.45 -22.32 0.88
C LEU A 138 4.65 -21.52 2.15
N PHE A 139 5.78 -21.68 2.81
CA PHE A 139 6.14 -20.83 3.95
C PHE A 139 7.64 -20.58 4.01
N CYS A 140 8.04 -19.55 4.74
CA CYS A 140 9.45 -19.28 5.02
C CYS A 140 9.57 -18.53 6.34
N ARG A 141 10.53 -18.93 7.18
CA ARG A 141 10.90 -18.14 8.36
C ARG A 141 11.52 -16.81 7.93
N HIS A 142 11.25 -15.74 8.66
CA HIS A 142 11.73 -14.39 8.31
C HIS A 142 13.26 -14.33 8.26
N ASP A 143 13.93 -14.99 9.20
CA ASP A 143 15.39 -15.00 9.30
C ASP A 143 16.08 -15.75 8.14
N ASN A 144 15.34 -16.62 7.44
CA ASN A 144 15.85 -17.39 6.31
C ASN A 144 15.49 -16.76 4.96
N TYR A 145 14.69 -15.69 4.92
CA TYR A 145 14.15 -15.11 3.69
C TYR A 145 15.24 -14.74 2.66
N ALA A 146 16.35 -14.14 3.11
CA ALA A 146 17.43 -13.69 2.23
C ALA A 146 18.03 -14.82 1.37
N GLN A 147 18.04 -16.03 1.91
CA GLN A 147 18.65 -17.21 1.27
C GLN A 147 17.61 -18.12 0.59
N SER A 148 16.31 -17.80 0.68
CA SER A 148 15.23 -18.70 0.29
C SER A 148 14.74 -18.48 -1.14
N ALA A 149 14.10 -19.51 -1.70
CA ALA A 149 13.43 -19.42 -3.00
C ALA A 149 12.25 -18.43 -3.00
N ALA A 150 11.78 -18.01 -1.82
CA ALA A 150 10.62 -17.13 -1.66
C ALA A 150 10.80 -15.77 -2.34
N ARG A 151 12.05 -15.30 -2.46
CA ARG A 151 12.41 -14.03 -3.11
C ARG A 151 11.95 -13.95 -4.56
N LYS A 152 11.80 -15.09 -5.23
CA LYS A 152 11.29 -15.18 -6.61
C LYS A 152 9.78 -15.02 -6.70
N LEU A 153 9.06 -15.42 -5.64
CA LEU A 153 7.59 -15.41 -5.61
C LEU A 153 7.03 -14.12 -5.06
N ILE A 154 7.52 -13.71 -3.88
CA ILE A 154 7.11 -12.49 -3.19
C ILE A 154 8.39 -11.71 -2.91
N PRO A 155 8.71 -10.68 -3.72
CA PRO A 155 9.94 -9.89 -3.57
C PRO A 155 9.86 -8.88 -2.41
N LEU A 156 8.91 -9.07 -1.48
CA LEU A 156 8.70 -8.23 -0.31
C LEU A 156 8.93 -9.02 0.96
N ARG A 157 9.66 -8.41 1.89
CA ARG A 157 9.80 -8.91 3.25
C ARG A 157 8.49 -8.73 4.01
N ALA A 158 8.19 -9.61 4.96
CA ALA A 158 6.98 -9.55 5.77
C ALA A 158 6.76 -8.20 6.48
N GLU A 159 7.83 -7.55 6.90
CA GLU A 159 7.82 -6.22 7.51
C GLU A 159 7.35 -5.08 6.59
N TRP A 160 7.23 -5.34 5.27
CA TRP A 160 6.65 -4.41 4.30
C TRP A 160 5.16 -4.64 4.06
N MET A 161 4.61 -5.78 4.49
CA MET A 161 3.21 -6.13 4.23
C MET A 161 2.22 -5.10 4.81
N PRO A 162 2.43 -4.55 6.02
CA PRO A 162 1.61 -3.45 6.53
C PRO A 162 1.67 -2.18 5.66
N GLU A 163 2.81 -1.91 5.01
CA GLU A 163 2.99 -0.73 4.16
C GLU A 163 2.06 -0.77 2.93
N LEU A 164 1.66 -1.97 2.47
CA LEU A 164 0.63 -2.13 1.43
C LEU A 164 -0.67 -1.41 1.77
N LEU A 165 -1.00 -1.29 3.07
CA LEU A 165 -2.21 -0.66 3.58
C LEU A 165 -2.02 0.83 3.91
N GLY A 166 -0.89 1.43 3.49
CA GLY A 166 -0.52 2.81 3.80
C GLY A 166 0.05 3.01 5.20
N LEU A 167 0.33 1.93 5.94
CA LEU A 167 0.94 1.97 7.28
C LEU A 167 2.47 2.03 7.18
N VAL A 168 2.97 3.09 6.54
CA VAL A 168 4.39 3.23 6.19
C VAL A 168 5.23 3.64 7.39
N SER A 169 6.43 3.06 7.47
CA SER A 169 7.47 3.46 8.42
C SER A 169 8.79 3.76 7.71
N PHE A 170 9.34 4.94 7.98
CA PHE A 170 10.74 5.27 7.73
C PHE A 170 11.60 4.85 8.92
N ARG A 171 12.60 4.00 8.68
CA ARG A 171 13.47 3.45 9.73
C ARG A 171 14.67 4.37 9.96
N PRO A 172 15.01 4.70 11.21
CA PRO A 172 16.12 5.61 11.48
C PRO A 172 17.49 5.08 11.02
N GLU A 173 17.65 3.77 10.90
CA GLU A 173 18.86 3.14 10.38
C GLU A 173 19.00 3.20 8.84
N ASP A 174 17.91 3.50 8.12
CA ASP A 174 17.94 3.69 6.68
C ASP A 174 18.39 5.12 6.33
N ARG A 175 18.98 5.27 5.14
CA ARG A 175 19.31 6.61 4.63
C ARG A 175 18.12 7.18 3.87
N HIS A 176 17.62 8.33 4.33
CA HIS A 176 16.54 9.06 3.67
C HIS A 176 17.04 10.38 3.09
N ASP A 177 16.68 10.67 1.85
CA ASP A 177 16.96 11.93 1.15
C ASP A 177 15.65 12.52 0.57
N GLY A 178 15.52 13.85 0.52
CA GLY A 178 14.33 14.56 0.05
C GLY A 178 13.85 15.66 1.02
N PRO A 179 12.57 16.07 0.99
CA PRO A 179 11.56 15.70 0.02
C PRO A 179 11.80 16.40 -1.32
N TYR A 180 11.73 15.66 -2.42
CA TYR A 180 11.81 16.24 -3.77
C TYR A 180 10.41 16.62 -4.23
N GLN A 181 10.22 17.86 -4.70
CA GLN A 181 8.94 18.28 -5.25
C GLN A 181 8.69 17.62 -6.62
N LEU A 182 7.48 17.11 -6.80
CA LEU A 182 6.98 16.60 -8.08
C LEU A 182 6.05 17.63 -8.74
N PRO A 183 5.87 17.60 -10.09
CA PRO A 183 5.13 18.62 -10.84
C PRO A 183 3.66 18.80 -10.45
N ASP A 184 3.06 17.84 -9.75
CA ASP A 184 1.65 17.81 -9.35
C ASP A 184 1.42 18.16 -7.86
N GLY A 185 2.43 18.74 -7.20
CA GLY A 185 2.35 19.10 -5.78
C GLY A 185 2.53 17.91 -4.83
N ARG A 186 2.91 16.75 -5.35
CA ARG A 186 3.38 15.62 -4.54
C ARG A 186 4.84 15.79 -4.15
N LEU A 187 5.24 15.01 -3.16
CA LEU A 187 6.61 14.97 -2.66
C LEU A 187 7.16 13.55 -2.73
N GLU A 188 8.41 13.40 -3.13
CA GLU A 188 9.12 12.12 -3.14
C GLU A 188 10.16 12.08 -2.00
N ILE A 189 10.10 11.04 -1.18
CA ILE A 189 11.19 10.66 -0.27
C ILE A 189 11.91 9.45 -0.87
N ARG A 190 13.22 9.55 -1.01
CA ARG A 190 14.07 8.45 -1.46
C ARG A 190 14.76 7.82 -0.27
N THR A 191 14.63 6.52 -0.14
CA THR A 191 15.21 5.74 0.94
C THR A 191 16.18 4.72 0.36
N ARG A 192 17.37 4.61 0.93
CA ARG A 192 18.30 3.51 0.67
C ARG A 192 18.32 2.61 1.89
N THR A 193 17.99 1.34 1.66
CA THR A 193 17.93 0.31 2.68
C THR A 193 19.08 -0.65 2.44
N THR A 194 19.93 -0.86 3.44
CA THR A 194 20.93 -1.93 3.38
C THR A 194 20.27 -3.21 3.83
N SER A 195 20.25 -4.23 2.99
CA SER A 195 19.76 -5.56 3.35
C SER A 195 20.86 -6.60 3.11
N PRO A 196 20.75 -7.80 3.70
CA PRO A 196 21.63 -8.92 3.35
C PRO A 196 21.63 -9.24 1.85
N ASP A 197 20.57 -8.85 1.14
CA ASP A 197 20.38 -9.05 -0.30
C ASP A 197 21.01 -7.94 -1.17
N GLY A 198 21.67 -6.96 -0.54
CA GLY A 198 22.25 -5.79 -1.19
C GLY A 198 21.52 -4.49 -0.86
N GLU A 199 22.00 -3.39 -1.43
CA GLU A 199 21.30 -2.10 -1.35
C GLU A 199 20.03 -2.14 -2.19
N MET A 200 18.93 -1.70 -1.58
CA MET A 200 17.67 -1.47 -2.26
C MET A 200 17.31 0.00 -2.17
N ALA A 201 16.66 0.51 -3.22
CA ALA A 201 16.12 1.86 -3.22
C ALA A 201 14.59 1.81 -3.11
N LYS A 202 14.03 2.62 -2.21
CA LYS A 202 12.59 2.82 -2.03
C LYS A 202 12.24 4.27 -2.33
N SER A 203 11.33 4.49 -3.26
CA SER A 203 10.69 5.79 -3.49
C SER A 203 9.33 5.79 -2.80
N THR A 204 9.07 6.75 -1.92
CA THR A 204 7.77 6.96 -1.27
C THR A 204 7.22 8.30 -1.70
N ILE A 205 6.09 8.28 -2.40
CA ILE A 205 5.42 9.47 -2.91
C ILE A 205 4.26 9.80 -1.98
N VAL A 206 4.24 11.02 -1.47
CA VAL A 206 3.20 11.54 -0.59
C VAL A 206 2.49 12.74 -1.21
N ASP A 207 1.25 12.96 -0.80
CA ASP A 207 0.52 14.19 -1.07
C ASP A 207 1.15 15.37 -0.32
N GLY A 208 1.53 16.44 -1.02
CA GLY A 208 2.25 17.57 -0.42
C GLY A 208 1.44 18.45 0.53
N THR A 209 0.13 18.23 0.65
CA THR A 209 -0.75 18.97 1.57
C THR A 209 -1.15 18.14 2.79
N THR A 210 -1.53 16.90 2.57
CA THR A 210 -2.08 16.00 3.59
C THR A 210 -1.02 15.07 4.18
N GLY A 211 0.12 14.88 3.51
CA GLY A 211 1.18 13.96 3.94
C GLY A 211 0.81 12.49 3.84
N LEU A 212 -0.29 12.15 3.16
CA LEU A 212 -0.70 10.77 2.94
C LEU A 212 0.19 10.11 1.90
N VAL A 213 0.60 8.87 2.16
CA VAL A 213 1.33 8.06 1.18
C VAL A 213 0.38 7.70 0.04
N LEU A 214 0.80 8.00 -1.18
CA LEU A 214 0.05 7.75 -2.42
C LEU A 214 0.67 6.61 -3.21
N GLU A 215 2.00 6.52 -3.23
CA GLU A 215 2.71 5.46 -3.93
C GLU A 215 3.97 5.04 -3.20
N GLN A 216 4.35 3.77 -3.36
CA GLN A 216 5.63 3.25 -2.94
C GLN A 216 6.21 2.38 -4.05
N HIS A 217 7.49 2.57 -4.36
CA HIS A 217 8.18 1.82 -5.40
C HIS A 217 9.49 1.29 -4.85
N LEU A 218 9.74 0.00 -5.00
CA LEU A 218 10.97 -0.68 -4.60
C LEU A 218 11.78 -1.03 -5.85
N PHE A 219 13.08 -0.76 -5.79
CA PHE A 219 14.01 -0.98 -6.89
C PHE A 219 15.24 -1.78 -6.44
N THR A 220 15.78 -2.57 -7.37
CA THR A 220 17.12 -3.16 -7.24
C THR A 220 18.20 -2.08 -7.29
N ALA A 221 19.43 -2.43 -6.92
CA ALA A 221 20.60 -1.56 -7.12
C ALA A 221 20.83 -1.17 -8.60
N ALA A 222 20.38 -2.01 -9.55
CA ALA A 222 20.46 -1.73 -10.98
C ALA A 222 19.36 -0.77 -11.48
N GLY A 223 18.37 -0.46 -10.65
CA GLY A 223 17.24 0.42 -10.98
C GLY A 223 15.99 -0.30 -11.50
N ASP A 224 15.98 -1.64 -11.52
CA ASP A 224 14.81 -2.42 -11.93
C ASP A 224 13.73 -2.36 -10.84
N ARG A 225 12.47 -2.15 -11.23
CA ARG A 225 11.35 -2.09 -10.29
C ARG A 225 10.96 -3.49 -9.82
N LEU A 226 11.18 -3.78 -8.54
CA LEU A 226 10.80 -5.01 -7.87
C LEU A 226 9.31 -5.02 -7.50
N ALA A 227 8.84 -3.90 -6.96
CA ALA A 227 7.47 -3.78 -6.50
C ALA A 227 6.97 -2.34 -6.58
N SER A 228 5.66 -2.19 -6.79
CA SER A 228 4.97 -0.92 -6.64
C SER A 228 3.63 -1.10 -5.94
N VAL A 229 3.28 -0.13 -5.10
CA VAL A 229 2.00 -0.02 -4.42
C VAL A 229 1.44 1.36 -4.69
N ARG A 230 0.15 1.45 -4.96
CA ARG A 230 -0.59 2.70 -5.05
C ARG A 230 -1.79 2.67 -4.12
N THR A 231 -1.98 3.76 -3.39
CA THR A 231 -3.03 3.91 -2.39
C THR A 231 -3.89 5.10 -2.74
N SER A 232 -5.21 4.92 -2.74
CA SER A 232 -6.14 5.99 -3.10
C SER A 232 -7.45 5.90 -2.31
N ARG A 233 -8.32 6.89 -2.56
CA ARG A 233 -9.64 7.02 -1.90
C ARG A 233 -9.54 7.05 -0.37
N HIS A 234 -8.50 7.73 0.14
CA HIS A 234 -8.25 7.85 1.57
C HIS A 234 -9.45 8.42 2.31
N ARG A 235 -9.76 7.85 3.47
CA ARG A 235 -10.81 8.35 4.37
C ARG A 235 -10.30 8.33 5.79
N VAL A 236 -10.70 9.33 6.57
CA VAL A 236 -10.49 9.33 8.02
C VAL A 236 -11.29 8.17 8.62
N ASP A 237 -10.59 7.32 9.36
CA ASP A 237 -11.14 6.28 10.21
C ASP A 237 -11.51 6.89 11.57
N PRO A 238 -12.79 6.98 11.94
CA PRO A 238 -13.21 7.67 13.16
C PRO A 238 -12.60 7.10 14.46
N PRO A 239 -12.47 5.77 14.65
CA PRO A 239 -11.85 5.21 15.87
C PRO A 239 -10.39 5.60 16.10
N SER A 240 -9.56 5.63 15.05
CA SER A 240 -8.13 5.98 15.18
C SER A 240 -7.82 7.45 14.89
N GLY A 241 -8.65 8.13 14.11
CA GLY A 241 -8.33 9.43 13.51
C GLY A 241 -7.24 9.35 12.44
N ALA A 242 -6.84 8.16 11.99
CA ALA A 242 -5.92 7.98 10.87
C ALA A 242 -6.69 8.12 9.54
N ALA A 243 -6.04 8.64 8.51
CA ALA A 243 -6.54 8.58 7.14
C ALA A 243 -5.98 7.32 6.46
N LEU A 244 -6.88 6.44 6.04
CA LEU A 244 -6.54 5.11 5.50
C LEU A 244 -7.07 4.93 4.07
N PRO A 245 -6.33 4.26 3.19
CA PRO A 245 -6.76 4.03 1.82
C PRO A 245 -7.99 3.13 1.75
N ARG A 246 -8.80 3.33 0.72
CA ARG A 246 -9.95 2.45 0.39
C ARG A 246 -9.72 1.63 -0.87
N LEU A 247 -8.67 1.95 -1.62
CA LEU A 247 -8.19 1.20 -2.76
C LEU A 247 -6.68 1.10 -2.68
N VAL A 248 -6.18 -0.14 -2.79
CA VAL A 248 -4.76 -0.47 -2.88
C VAL A 248 -4.53 -1.21 -4.18
N GLU A 249 -3.54 -0.80 -4.95
CA GLU A 249 -3.13 -1.46 -6.19
C GLU A 249 -1.68 -1.91 -6.05
N VAL A 250 -1.40 -3.17 -6.37
CA VAL A 250 -0.09 -3.79 -6.20
C VAL A 250 0.37 -4.36 -7.53
N SER A 251 1.64 -4.16 -7.85
CA SER A 251 2.30 -4.75 -9.02
C SER A 251 3.72 -5.21 -8.66
N TRP A 252 4.03 -6.46 -8.97
CA TRP A 252 5.35 -7.09 -8.87
C TRP A 252 5.73 -7.64 -10.25
N PRO A 253 6.42 -6.83 -11.08
CA PRO A 253 6.63 -7.15 -12.50
C PRO A 253 7.36 -8.48 -12.74
N THR A 254 8.39 -8.78 -11.95
CA THR A 254 9.22 -9.98 -12.14
C THR A 254 8.44 -11.29 -11.92
N SER A 255 7.46 -11.30 -11.02
CA SER A 255 6.62 -12.48 -10.75
C SER A 255 5.27 -12.43 -11.48
N GLY A 256 5.01 -11.39 -12.27
CA GLY A 256 3.75 -11.19 -12.99
C GLY A 256 2.54 -10.95 -12.06
N ILE A 257 2.76 -10.63 -10.79
CA ILE A 257 1.67 -10.44 -9.83
C ILE A 257 1.15 -9.01 -9.95
N GLU A 258 -0.15 -8.90 -10.20
CA GLU A 258 -0.88 -7.63 -10.23
C GLU A 258 -2.25 -7.83 -9.59
N PHE A 259 -2.63 -6.97 -8.65
CA PHE A 259 -3.96 -7.02 -8.06
C PHE A 259 -4.42 -5.67 -7.50
N GLN A 260 -5.74 -5.54 -7.38
CA GLN A 260 -6.40 -4.44 -6.68
C GLN A 260 -7.16 -4.97 -5.47
N LEU A 261 -7.10 -4.22 -4.38
CA LEU A 261 -7.78 -4.52 -3.13
C LEU A 261 -8.64 -3.32 -2.74
N GLU A 262 -9.96 -3.50 -2.82
CA GLU A 262 -10.95 -2.52 -2.40
C GLU A 262 -11.39 -2.79 -0.95
N LEU A 263 -11.15 -1.84 -0.06
CA LEU A 263 -11.35 -1.98 1.39
C LEU A 263 -12.69 -1.33 1.80
N SER A 264 -13.76 -2.13 1.85
CA SER A 264 -15.12 -1.62 2.04
C SER A 264 -15.37 -1.08 3.44
N SER A 265 -15.00 -1.85 4.46
CA SER A 265 -15.08 -1.45 5.87
C SER A 265 -13.71 -1.65 6.52
N ILE A 266 -13.34 -0.71 7.40
CA ILE A 266 -12.10 -0.77 8.17
C ILE A 266 -12.48 -0.51 9.62
N THR A 267 -11.96 -1.33 10.52
CA THR A 267 -11.96 -1.10 11.95
C THR A 267 -10.53 -1.10 12.44
N THR A 268 -10.20 -0.18 13.33
CA THR A 268 -8.85 -0.04 13.89
C THR A 268 -8.90 -0.14 15.40
N ASN A 269 -7.79 -0.57 16.00
CA ASN A 269 -7.57 -0.56 17.45
C ASN A 269 -8.62 -1.35 18.26
N MET A 270 -9.31 -2.29 17.60
CA MET A 270 -10.23 -3.22 18.25
C MET A 270 -9.51 -4.55 18.46
N PRO A 271 -9.70 -5.22 19.60
CA PRO A 271 -9.18 -6.56 19.80
C PRO A 271 -9.87 -7.52 18.81
N PRO A 272 -9.11 -8.39 18.12
CA PRO A 272 -9.71 -9.43 17.31
C PRO A 272 -10.46 -10.43 18.21
N SER A 273 -11.51 -11.05 17.68
CA SER A 273 -12.31 -12.02 18.43
C SER A 273 -11.52 -13.28 18.81
N ASP A 274 -10.58 -13.69 17.95
CA ASP A 274 -9.67 -14.82 18.18
C ASP A 274 -8.26 -14.48 17.63
N PRO A 275 -7.42 -13.79 18.43
CA PRO A 275 -6.06 -13.42 18.01
C PRO A 275 -5.16 -14.63 17.78
N GLY A 276 -5.39 -15.73 18.52
CA GLY A 276 -4.54 -16.92 18.46
C GLY A 276 -4.62 -17.60 17.10
N GLN A 277 -5.83 -17.76 16.56
CA GLN A 277 -6.02 -18.37 15.23
C GLN A 277 -5.74 -17.42 14.07
N LEU A 278 -5.91 -16.10 14.29
CA LEU A 278 -5.74 -15.11 13.23
C LEU A 278 -4.32 -15.09 12.66
N TRP A 279 -3.31 -15.28 13.51
CA TRP A 279 -1.89 -15.18 13.12
C TRP A 279 -1.19 -16.54 12.98
N GLN A 280 -1.95 -17.63 13.00
CA GLN A 280 -1.43 -18.97 12.77
C GLN A 280 -1.53 -19.35 11.29
N MET A 281 -0.45 -19.95 10.77
CA MET A 281 -0.47 -20.58 9.46
C MET A 281 -1.52 -21.70 9.48
N PRO A 282 -2.53 -21.65 8.59
CA PRO A 282 -3.57 -22.68 8.55
C PRO A 282 -3.03 -24.00 8.01
N ALA A 283 -3.64 -25.10 8.44
CA ALA A 283 -3.49 -26.40 7.79
C ALA A 283 -4.68 -26.63 6.84
N TYR A 284 -4.41 -26.82 5.55
CA TYR A 284 -5.41 -27.15 4.55
C TYR A 284 -5.34 -28.65 4.21
N GLU A 285 -6.48 -29.33 4.21
CA GLU A 285 -6.55 -30.75 3.86
C GLU A 285 -6.04 -30.98 2.43
N GLY A 286 -5.11 -31.92 2.27
CA GLY A 286 -4.49 -32.24 0.98
C GLY A 286 -3.34 -31.32 0.56
N TYR A 287 -2.97 -30.32 1.36
CA TYR A 287 -1.83 -29.43 1.09
C TYR A 287 -0.72 -29.69 2.10
N GLN A 288 0.46 -30.05 1.58
CA GLN A 288 1.65 -30.18 2.42
C GLN A 288 2.37 -28.82 2.50
N PRO A 289 2.77 -28.38 3.71
CA PRO A 289 3.63 -27.22 3.87
C PRO A 289 5.02 -27.48 3.27
N ILE A 290 5.51 -26.55 2.45
CA ILE A 290 6.86 -26.55 1.88
C ILE A 290 7.62 -25.35 2.44
N ASP A 291 8.76 -25.62 3.05
CA ASP A 291 9.69 -24.58 3.48
C ASP A 291 10.48 -24.07 2.27
N LEU A 292 10.31 -22.80 1.93
CA LEU A 292 11.01 -22.16 0.83
C LEU A 292 12.51 -21.95 1.12
N ALA A 293 12.93 -22.09 2.37
CA ALA A 293 14.33 -22.06 2.77
C ALA A 293 15.05 -23.39 2.52
N ASP A 294 14.33 -24.48 2.21
CA ASP A 294 14.96 -25.74 1.84
C ASP A 294 15.64 -25.60 0.47
N PRO A 295 16.97 -25.80 0.38
CA PRO A 295 17.70 -25.67 -0.88
C PRO A 295 17.29 -26.69 -1.94
N ALA A 296 16.60 -27.79 -1.57
CA ALA A 296 16.06 -28.76 -2.50
C ALA A 296 14.79 -28.26 -3.22
N VAL A 297 14.16 -27.20 -2.72
CA VAL A 297 12.93 -26.64 -3.29
C VAL A 297 13.27 -25.69 -4.45
N VAL A 298 12.90 -26.10 -5.66
CA VAL A 298 12.96 -25.26 -6.86
C VAL A 298 11.54 -24.84 -7.21
N ILE A 299 11.24 -23.54 -7.05
CA ILE A 299 9.97 -22.98 -7.50
C ILE A 299 10.20 -22.14 -8.75
N THR A 300 9.45 -22.50 -9.78
CA THR A 300 9.30 -21.78 -11.04
C THR A 300 8.19 -20.74 -10.85
N ALA A 301 8.41 -19.49 -11.25
CA ALA A 301 7.41 -18.45 -11.07
C ALA A 301 6.13 -18.75 -11.90
N PRO A 302 4.93 -18.30 -11.48
CA PRO A 302 3.72 -18.46 -12.27
C PRO A 302 3.89 -17.79 -13.65
N GLY A 303 3.96 -18.59 -14.72
CA GLY A 303 4.15 -18.10 -16.09
C GLY A 303 5.44 -18.57 -16.77
N GLU A 304 6.39 -19.14 -16.04
CA GLU A 304 7.52 -19.86 -16.65
C GLU A 304 7.07 -21.29 -16.98
N THR A 305 6.96 -21.60 -18.28
CA THR A 305 6.60 -22.95 -18.73
C THR A 305 7.75 -23.91 -18.37
N PRO A 306 7.50 -25.03 -17.66
CA PRO A 306 8.53 -26.03 -17.42
C PRO A 306 8.88 -26.68 -18.77
N GLY A 307 9.98 -26.28 -19.40
CA GLY A 307 10.44 -26.94 -20.64
C GLY A 307 11.23 -26.10 -21.64
N GLN A 308 11.39 -24.79 -21.48
CA GLN A 308 12.34 -24.04 -22.32
C GLN A 308 13.71 -23.97 -21.66
N GLN A 309 14.45 -25.06 -21.84
CA GLN A 309 15.91 -25.03 -21.82
C GLN A 309 16.34 -23.90 -22.78
N PRO A 310 17.19 -22.94 -22.36
CA PRO A 310 17.76 -21.98 -23.29
C PRO A 310 18.43 -22.81 -24.38
N THR A 311 17.89 -22.77 -25.60
CA THR A 311 18.60 -23.29 -26.76
C THR A 311 19.86 -22.45 -26.82
N GLN A 312 20.99 -23.05 -26.44
CA GLN A 312 22.29 -22.47 -26.71
C GLN A 312 22.28 -22.09 -28.19
N PRO A 313 22.52 -20.81 -28.55
CA PRO A 313 22.76 -20.49 -29.94
C PRO A 313 23.91 -21.39 -30.42
N PRO A 314 23.80 -22.01 -31.62
CA PRO A 314 24.82 -22.93 -32.09
C PRO A 314 26.18 -22.25 -32.00
N ALA A 315 27.13 -22.95 -31.39
CA ALA A 315 28.50 -22.50 -31.25
C ALA A 315 28.99 -21.95 -32.60
N ALA A 316 29.27 -20.64 -32.64
CA ALA A 316 29.90 -20.04 -33.79
C ALA A 316 31.21 -20.80 -34.05
N LEU A 317 31.31 -21.38 -35.25
CA LEU A 317 32.54 -22.03 -35.70
C LEU A 317 33.70 -21.02 -35.56
N PRO A 318 34.89 -21.46 -35.12
CA PRO A 318 36.03 -20.57 -35.00
C PRO A 318 36.38 -20.03 -36.40
N PHE A 319 36.10 -18.74 -36.62
CA PHE A 319 36.53 -18.03 -37.79
C PHE A 319 38.05 -17.85 -37.69
N ASN A 320 38.78 -18.64 -38.47
CA ASN A 320 40.22 -18.55 -38.59
C ASN A 320 40.52 -17.50 -39.67
N PRO A 321 41.02 -16.30 -39.32
CA PRO A 321 41.35 -15.30 -40.34
C PRO A 321 42.57 -15.78 -41.15
N PRO A 322 42.54 -15.67 -42.49
CA PRO A 322 43.71 -15.99 -43.30
C PRO A 322 44.82 -14.96 -43.09
N ASN A 323 46.04 -15.48 -42.98
CA ASN A 323 47.32 -14.79 -43.05
C ASN A 323 47.29 -13.51 -43.90
N SER A 324 47.85 -12.43 -43.35
CA SER A 324 48.51 -11.40 -44.14
C SER A 324 49.73 -10.85 -43.39
N PRO A 325 50.79 -10.46 -44.13
CA PRO A 325 52.15 -10.60 -43.68
C PRO A 325 52.67 -9.39 -42.89
N ALA A 326 53.71 -9.68 -42.12
CA ALA A 326 54.51 -8.78 -41.32
C ALA A 326 55.07 -7.58 -42.09
N SER A 327 55.14 -6.44 -41.40
CA SER A 327 56.17 -5.38 -41.46
C SER A 327 55.72 -4.25 -40.52
N LEU A 328 56.51 -3.55 -39.72
CA LEU A 328 57.93 -3.48 -39.38
C LEU A 328 57.97 -2.47 -38.20
N PHE A 329 59.02 -2.55 -37.38
CA PHE A 329 59.50 -1.55 -36.38
C PHE A 329 59.19 -1.78 -34.89
N PRO A 330 60.17 -1.46 -34.01
CA PRO A 330 60.60 -2.39 -32.98
C PRO A 330 60.27 -1.95 -31.55
N ALA A 331 60.43 -2.93 -30.66
CA ALA A 331 60.23 -2.85 -29.22
C ALA A 331 61.16 -1.83 -28.52
N ALA A 332 60.60 -1.16 -27.51
CA ALA A 332 61.36 -0.61 -26.39
C ALA A 332 60.74 -1.14 -25.07
N SER A 333 61.61 -1.73 -24.26
CA SER A 333 61.33 -2.32 -22.95
C SER A 333 61.04 -1.27 -21.86
N PRO A 334 60.51 -1.69 -20.68
CA PRO A 334 59.96 -0.80 -19.66
C PRO A 334 60.99 -0.44 -18.57
N ALA A 335 60.83 0.75 -17.96
CA ALA A 335 61.40 1.05 -16.64
C ALA A 335 60.65 2.19 -15.92
N ALA A 336 60.16 1.84 -14.71
CA ALA A 336 60.06 2.60 -13.46
C ALA A 336 59.93 4.14 -13.46
N ALA A 337 58.93 4.65 -12.71
CA ALA A 337 59.16 5.32 -11.41
C ALA A 337 57.86 6.00 -10.91
N THR A 338 57.52 5.73 -9.66
CA THR A 338 56.47 6.40 -8.85
C THR A 338 56.90 7.83 -8.48
N PRO A 339 56.02 8.84 -8.53
CA PRO A 339 56.33 10.16 -7.96
C PRO A 339 55.95 10.21 -6.47
N GLN A 340 56.95 10.52 -5.63
CA GLN A 340 56.76 10.91 -4.22
C GLN A 340 56.15 12.33 -4.12
N VAL A 341 55.21 12.48 -3.19
CA VAL A 341 54.56 13.75 -2.80
C VAL A 341 55.42 14.44 -1.72
N PRO A 342 55.70 15.76 -1.83
CA PRO A 342 56.46 16.49 -0.81
C PRO A 342 55.58 16.93 0.39
N PRO A 343 56.14 17.06 1.61
CA PRO A 343 55.37 17.40 2.81
C PRO A 343 55.15 18.92 2.99
N LEU A 344 54.00 19.25 3.60
CA LEU A 344 53.62 20.62 4.00
C LEU A 344 54.45 21.15 5.19
N PRO A 345 54.73 22.47 5.26
CA PRO A 345 55.39 23.10 6.40
C PRO A 345 54.42 23.42 7.56
N PRO A 346 54.92 23.52 8.81
CA PRO A 346 54.10 23.71 10.01
C PRO A 346 53.70 25.17 10.28
N PRO A 347 52.72 25.42 11.16
CA PRO A 347 52.12 26.73 11.34
C PRO A 347 52.84 27.60 12.39
N GLY A 348 53.03 28.88 12.06
CA GLY A 348 53.06 29.99 13.01
C GLY A 348 54.43 30.52 13.45
N ALA A 349 54.82 31.70 12.93
CA ALA A 349 55.65 32.68 13.62
C ALA A 349 55.59 34.07 12.93
N ARG A 350 54.54 34.86 13.22
CA ARG A 350 54.59 36.25 13.70
C ARG A 350 53.21 36.88 13.69
#